data_AF-A0A2K3GNH3-F1
#
_entry.id   AF-A0A2K3GNH3-F1
#
_cell.length_a   1.000
_cell.length_b   1.000
_cell.length_c   1.000
_cell.angle_alpha   90.00
_cell.angle_beta   90.00
_cell.angle_gamma   90.00
#
_symmetry.space_group_name_H-M   'P 1'
#
loop_
_entity.id
_entity.type
_entity.pdbx_description
1 polymer ?
#
loop_
_entity_poly.entity_id
_entity_poly.type
_entity_poly.pdbx_seq_one_letter_code
_entity_poly.pdbx_strand_id
1 'polypeptide(L)'
;MWLPRQHVDWSTGKPDPTAEGFKSHCSAFAAAMGARLDVYMLRPPEHSQILLANAQAAWLASDSGRAAGWRELHEAYEAQAAANRGELVVAAFQSADPKMPGHMAIIRPSLKSNVQLADEGPEIIQAGAVNRLDWNVRDGFARHPGAWPNGIKYFAHVVPAK
;
A
#
# COMPACT_ATOMS: atom_id res chain seq x y z
N MET A 1 -9.96 11.52 6.64
CA MET A 1 -9.48 10.13 6.76
C MET A 1 -10.68 9.20 6.62
N TRP A 2 -10.54 8.07 5.91
CA TRP A 2 -11.64 7.10 5.73
C TRP A 2 -12.10 6.55 7.09
N LEU A 3 -13.38 6.25 7.30
CA LEU A 3 -13.83 5.74 8.61
C LEU A 3 -13.48 4.25 8.75
N PRO A 4 -12.85 3.82 9.87
CA PRO A 4 -12.47 2.43 10.05
C PRO A 4 -13.73 1.56 10.20
N ARG A 5 -13.68 0.33 9.65
CA ARG A 5 -14.77 -0.67 9.73
C ARG A 5 -16.10 -0.24 9.07
N GLN A 6 -16.06 0.72 8.17
CA GLN A 6 -17.20 1.13 7.32
C GLN A 6 -16.84 0.93 5.87
N HIS A 7 -17.81 0.56 5.04
CA HIS A 7 -17.60 0.57 3.60
C HIS A 7 -17.40 2.01 3.12
N VAL A 8 -16.38 2.21 2.28
CA VAL A 8 -15.99 3.50 1.73
C VAL A 8 -15.82 3.30 0.24
N ASP A 9 -16.50 4.12 -0.56
CA ASP A 9 -16.25 4.19 -1.99
C ASP A 9 -14.80 4.63 -2.20
N TRP A 10 -14.01 3.75 -2.78
CA TRP A 10 -12.58 3.95 -2.93
C TRP A 10 -12.23 5.16 -3.81
N SER A 11 -13.09 5.46 -4.80
CA SER A 11 -12.85 6.52 -5.78
C SER A 11 -13.10 7.91 -5.17
N THR A 12 -14.14 8.03 -4.33
CA THR A 12 -14.52 9.30 -3.70
C THR A 12 -13.97 9.46 -2.29
N GLY A 13 -13.65 8.36 -1.61
CA GLY A 13 -13.30 8.32 -0.19
C GLY A 13 -14.47 8.59 0.77
N LYS A 14 -15.71 8.57 0.27
CA LYS A 14 -16.94 8.80 1.06
C LYS A 14 -17.49 7.48 1.59
N PRO A 15 -18.11 7.47 2.80
CA PRO A 15 -18.83 6.29 3.27
C PRO A 15 -19.92 5.89 2.28
N ASP A 16 -19.99 4.60 1.96
CA ASP A 16 -21.07 4.03 1.17
C ASP A 16 -21.72 2.92 2.01
N PRO A 17 -22.81 3.24 2.75
CA PRO A 17 -23.45 2.31 3.66
C PRO A 17 -24.31 1.25 2.95
N THR A 18 -24.47 1.34 1.62
CA THR A 18 -25.37 0.47 0.85
C THR A 18 -24.68 -0.77 0.30
N ALA A 19 -23.34 -0.80 0.30
CA ALA A 19 -22.58 -1.93 -0.19
C ALA A 19 -22.50 -3.07 0.85
N GLU A 20 -22.83 -4.28 0.41
CA GLU A 20 -22.65 -5.51 1.17
C GLU A 20 -21.21 -6.03 0.96
N GLY A 21 -20.42 -6.24 2.03
CA GLY A 21 -19.07 -6.84 1.90
C GLY A 21 -18.00 -6.38 2.89
N PHE A 22 -16.80 -6.97 2.77
CA PHE A 22 -15.69 -6.91 3.74
C PHE A 22 -15.10 -5.51 3.99
N LYS A 23 -14.69 -5.30 5.24
CA LYS A 23 -14.26 -4.03 5.85
C LYS A 23 -12.74 -3.77 5.79
N SER A 24 -12.09 -4.05 4.66
CA SER A 24 -10.62 -4.03 4.55
C SER A 24 -10.14 -3.05 3.47
N HIS A 25 -9.67 -1.86 3.86
CA HIS A 25 -9.46 -0.73 2.94
C HIS A 25 -8.00 -0.45 2.55
N CYS A 26 -7.02 -1.26 2.97
CA CYS A 26 -5.60 -0.91 2.80
C CYS A 26 -5.18 -0.80 1.31
N SER A 27 -5.57 -1.78 0.50
CA SER A 27 -5.37 -1.81 -0.95
C SER A 27 -6.21 -0.77 -1.69
N ALA A 28 -7.47 -0.59 -1.30
CA ALA A 28 -8.35 0.42 -1.86
C ALA A 28 -7.86 1.85 -1.57
N PHE A 29 -7.35 2.10 -0.37
CA PHE A 29 -6.75 3.35 0.03
C PHE A 29 -5.47 3.62 -0.77
N ALA A 30 -4.59 2.62 -0.93
CA ALA A 30 -3.40 2.76 -1.77
C ALA A 30 -3.76 3.11 -3.22
N ALA A 31 -4.76 2.43 -3.80
CA ALA A 31 -5.29 2.76 -5.13
C ALA A 31 -5.88 4.17 -5.22
N ALA A 32 -6.60 4.62 -4.18
CA ALA A 32 -7.18 5.95 -4.12
C ALA A 32 -6.13 7.06 -3.97
N MET A 33 -5.01 6.77 -3.30
CA MET A 33 -3.86 7.68 -3.23
C MET A 33 -3.16 7.77 -4.59
N GLY A 34 -2.98 6.64 -5.29
CA GLY A 34 -2.51 6.63 -6.67
C GLY A 34 -3.41 7.45 -7.59
N ALA A 35 -4.73 7.24 -7.55
CA ALA A 35 -5.69 7.97 -8.36
C ALA A 35 -5.63 9.49 -8.15
N ARG A 36 -5.47 9.96 -6.90
CA ARG A 36 -5.32 11.38 -6.59
C ARG A 36 -4.05 12.01 -7.15
N LEU A 37 -3.03 11.19 -7.38
CA LEU A 37 -1.73 11.59 -7.91
C LEU A 37 -1.59 11.28 -9.41
N ASP A 38 -2.68 10.90 -10.07
CA ASP A 38 -2.70 10.44 -11.47
C ASP A 38 -1.73 9.28 -11.75
N VAL A 39 -1.53 8.42 -10.75
CA VAL A 39 -0.73 7.19 -10.84
C VAL A 39 -1.67 6.00 -10.81
N TYR A 40 -1.68 5.20 -11.89
CA TYR A 40 -2.47 3.98 -11.91
C TYR A 40 -1.86 2.91 -11.01
N MET A 41 -2.71 2.25 -10.25
CA MET A 41 -2.43 1.02 -9.53
C MET A 41 -3.65 0.12 -9.72
N LEU A 42 -3.44 -1.19 -9.83
CA LEU A 42 -4.55 -2.15 -9.98
C LEU A 42 -5.64 -1.88 -8.94
N ARG A 43 -6.87 -1.68 -9.41
CA ARG A 43 -8.02 -1.23 -8.62
C ARG A 43 -9.33 -1.67 -9.28
N PRO A 44 -10.47 -1.54 -8.58
CA PRO A 44 -11.77 -1.72 -9.22
C PRO A 44 -12.04 -0.63 -10.27
N PRO A 45 -12.86 -0.90 -11.31
CA PRO A 45 -13.58 -2.16 -11.56
C PRO A 45 -12.71 -3.25 -12.21
N GLU A 46 -11.48 -2.95 -12.62
CA GLU A 46 -10.61 -3.91 -13.33
C GLU A 46 -10.24 -5.12 -12.47
N HIS A 47 -10.28 -4.99 -11.13
CA HIS A 47 -10.17 -6.10 -10.20
C HIS A 47 -11.13 -5.97 -9.01
N SER A 48 -11.63 -7.10 -8.50
CA SER A 48 -12.44 -7.15 -7.28
C SER A 48 -11.67 -6.61 -6.07
N GLN A 49 -12.38 -5.98 -5.12
CA GLN A 49 -11.78 -5.57 -3.84
C GLN A 49 -11.41 -6.77 -2.95
N ILE A 50 -12.01 -7.94 -3.19
CA ILE A 50 -11.68 -9.18 -2.47
C ILE A 50 -10.25 -9.58 -2.79
N LEU A 51 -9.42 -9.71 -1.74
CA LEU A 51 -7.99 -10.06 -1.84
C LEU A 51 -7.17 -9.11 -2.73
N LEU A 52 -7.64 -7.87 -2.92
CA LEU A 52 -7.01 -6.89 -3.81
C LEU A 52 -5.55 -6.60 -3.45
N ALA A 53 -5.17 -6.64 -2.17
CA ALA A 53 -3.77 -6.43 -1.77
C ALA A 53 -2.83 -7.50 -2.36
N ASN A 54 -3.27 -8.76 -2.43
CA ASN A 54 -2.49 -9.82 -3.07
C ASN A 54 -2.38 -9.57 -4.58
N ALA A 55 -3.49 -9.20 -5.22
CA ALA A 55 -3.51 -8.92 -6.65
C ALA A 55 -2.67 -7.68 -7.01
N GLN A 56 -2.70 -6.63 -6.19
CA GLN A 56 -1.86 -5.44 -6.35
C GLN A 56 -0.38 -5.78 -6.20
N ALA A 57 0.00 -6.54 -5.17
CA ALA A 57 1.39 -6.96 -4.99
C ALA A 57 1.91 -7.76 -6.20
N ALA A 58 1.11 -8.71 -6.70
CA ALA A 58 1.45 -9.47 -7.90
C ALA A 58 1.53 -8.59 -9.16
N TRP A 59 0.58 -7.66 -9.34
CA TRP A 59 0.56 -6.75 -10.48
C TRP A 59 1.74 -5.77 -10.48
N LEU A 60 2.10 -5.22 -9.32
CA LEU A 60 3.27 -4.35 -9.17
C LEU A 60 4.57 -5.04 -9.58
N ALA A 61 4.70 -6.35 -9.32
CA ALA A 61 5.84 -7.16 -9.72
C ALA A 61 5.80 -7.64 -11.20
N SER A 62 4.68 -7.44 -11.89
CA SER A 62 4.48 -7.91 -13.27
C SER A 62 5.01 -6.93 -14.32
N ASP A 63 5.09 -7.38 -15.58
CA ASP A 63 5.38 -6.51 -16.72
C ASP A 63 4.36 -5.37 -16.86
N SER A 64 3.09 -5.61 -16.53
CA SER A 64 2.04 -4.58 -16.59
C SER A 64 2.28 -3.48 -15.56
N GLY A 65 2.72 -3.84 -14.34
CA GLY A 65 3.09 -2.85 -13.31
C GLY A 65 4.29 -2.01 -13.74
N ARG A 66 5.31 -2.67 -14.31
CA ARG A 66 6.49 -1.99 -14.88
C ARG A 66 6.14 -1.06 -16.04
N ALA A 67 5.32 -1.54 -16.99
CA ALA A 67 4.86 -0.75 -18.12
C ALA A 67 4.00 0.45 -17.70
N ALA A 68 3.30 0.34 -16.56
CA ALA A 68 2.57 1.42 -15.93
C ALA A 68 3.46 2.38 -15.13
N GLY A 69 4.80 2.20 -15.11
CA GLY A 69 5.75 3.12 -14.48
C GLY A 69 6.21 2.75 -13.07
N TRP A 70 5.76 1.61 -12.52
CA TRP A 70 6.20 1.14 -11.21
C TRP A 70 7.56 0.45 -11.28
N ARG A 71 8.41 0.71 -10.30
CA ARG A 71 9.71 0.05 -10.14
C ARG A 71 9.81 -0.60 -8.76
N GLU A 72 10.25 -1.84 -8.73
CA GLU A 72 10.57 -2.54 -7.48
C GLU A 72 11.80 -1.87 -6.84
N LEU A 73 11.77 -1.80 -5.52
CA LEU A 73 12.82 -1.30 -4.67
C LEU A 73 13.33 -2.45 -3.82
N HIS A 74 14.65 -2.55 -3.69
CA HIS A 74 15.27 -3.72 -3.08
C HIS A 74 15.26 -3.63 -1.56
N GLU A 75 15.37 -2.42 -1.02
CA GLU A 75 15.59 -2.22 0.41
C GLU A 75 14.70 -1.12 1.01
N ALA A 76 14.45 -1.23 2.31
CA ALA A 76 13.70 -0.24 3.09
C ALA A 76 14.28 1.18 2.97
N TYR A 77 15.60 1.31 2.92
CA TYR A 77 16.25 2.63 2.79
C TYR A 77 15.93 3.28 1.43
N GLU A 78 15.86 2.50 0.36
CA GLU A 78 15.53 3.01 -0.97
C GLU A 78 14.07 3.46 -1.03
N ALA A 79 13.18 2.72 -0.36
CA ALA A 79 11.77 3.07 -0.23
C ALA A 79 11.59 4.40 0.49
N GLN A 80 12.26 4.57 1.63
CA GLN A 80 12.21 5.81 2.38
C GLN A 80 12.82 6.98 1.60
N ALA A 81 13.94 6.77 0.91
CA ALA A 81 14.60 7.79 0.10
C ALA A 81 13.74 8.21 -1.10
N ALA A 82 13.06 7.27 -1.77
CA ALA A 82 12.15 7.57 -2.87
C ALA A 82 10.94 8.40 -2.38
N ALA A 83 10.34 8.03 -1.25
CA ALA A 83 9.26 8.81 -0.64
C ALA A 83 9.74 10.23 -0.28
N ASN A 84 10.94 10.38 0.27
CA ASN A 84 11.54 11.68 0.58
C ASN A 84 11.77 12.56 -0.66
N ARG A 85 11.92 11.97 -1.85
CA ARG A 85 12.00 12.71 -3.13
C ARG A 85 10.63 13.07 -3.72
N GLY A 86 9.53 12.72 -3.04
CA GLY A 86 8.17 12.98 -3.51
C GLY A 86 7.62 11.95 -4.49
N GLU A 87 8.28 10.80 -4.64
CA GLU A 87 7.71 9.68 -5.39
C GLU A 87 6.56 9.05 -4.59
N LEU A 88 5.57 8.47 -5.29
CA LEU A 88 4.58 7.62 -4.65
C LEU A 88 5.21 6.27 -4.39
N VAL A 89 5.29 5.87 -3.11
CA VAL A 89 5.94 4.63 -2.72
C VAL A 89 4.98 3.79 -1.88
N VAL A 90 4.98 2.47 -2.12
CA VAL A 90 4.14 1.52 -1.40
C VAL A 90 4.95 0.37 -0.83
N ALA A 91 4.56 -0.07 0.36
CA ALA A 91 4.92 -1.38 0.90
C ALA A 91 3.80 -2.37 0.57
N ALA A 92 4.17 -3.53 0.04
CA ALA A 92 3.26 -4.57 -0.41
C ALA A 92 3.63 -5.91 0.22
N PHE A 93 2.63 -6.61 0.75
CA PHE A 93 2.76 -7.99 1.19
C PHE A 93 1.71 -8.84 0.49
N GLN A 94 2.15 -9.88 -0.20
CA GLN A 94 1.30 -10.91 -0.77
C GLN A 94 1.29 -12.11 0.18
N SER A 95 0.11 -12.53 0.63
CA SER A 95 0.02 -13.74 1.45
C SER A 95 0.39 -14.99 0.64
N ALA A 96 1.15 -15.90 1.25
CA ALA A 96 1.46 -17.20 0.66
C ALA A 96 0.22 -18.12 0.62
N ASP A 97 -0.73 -17.94 1.54
CA ASP A 97 -2.03 -18.62 1.48
C ASP A 97 -2.98 -17.80 0.59
N PRO A 98 -3.45 -18.34 -0.54
CA PRO A 98 -4.32 -17.62 -1.47
C PRO A 98 -5.69 -17.25 -0.86
N LYS A 99 -6.07 -17.82 0.27
CA LYS A 99 -7.32 -17.49 0.99
C LYS A 99 -7.13 -16.37 2.01
N MET A 100 -5.89 -16.00 2.32
CA MET A 100 -5.58 -15.00 3.33
C MET A 100 -5.26 -13.64 2.68
N PRO A 101 -5.70 -12.53 3.29
CA PRO A 101 -5.44 -11.21 2.73
C PRO A 101 -3.97 -10.80 2.88
N GLY A 102 -3.43 -10.22 1.82
CA GLY A 102 -2.19 -9.44 1.87
C GLY A 102 -2.38 -8.09 2.56
N HIS A 103 -1.38 -7.23 2.42
CA HIS A 103 -1.42 -5.88 2.97
C HIS A 103 -0.73 -4.86 2.06
N MET A 104 -1.23 -3.64 2.08
CA MET A 104 -0.68 -2.51 1.32
C MET A 104 -0.64 -1.27 2.22
N ALA A 105 0.46 -0.54 2.18
CA ALA A 105 0.56 0.75 2.85
C ALA A 105 1.35 1.74 1.98
N ILE A 106 1.05 3.04 2.12
CA ILE A 106 1.82 4.09 1.46
C ILE A 106 3.01 4.44 2.35
N ILE A 107 4.22 4.44 1.81
CA ILE A 107 5.40 4.96 2.51
C ILE A 107 5.34 6.49 2.48
N ARG A 108 5.53 7.10 3.64
CA ARG A 108 5.58 8.56 3.79
C ARG A 108 7.02 9.06 3.86
N PRO A 109 7.26 10.33 3.52
CA PRO A 109 8.52 10.98 3.86
C PRO A 109 8.78 10.94 5.37
N SER A 110 10.03 10.68 5.76
CA SER A 110 10.47 10.70 7.16
C SER A 110 11.98 10.93 7.26
N LEU A 111 12.43 11.27 8.47
CA LEU A 111 13.86 11.45 8.80
C LEU A 111 14.46 10.23 9.50
N LYS A 112 13.84 9.05 9.36
CA LYS A 112 14.33 7.82 9.97
C LYS A 112 15.77 7.51 9.51
N SER A 113 16.63 7.23 10.48
CA SER A 113 18.00 6.76 10.23
C SER A 113 18.00 5.34 9.66
N ASN A 114 19.10 4.93 9.04
CA ASN A 114 19.26 3.56 8.55
C ASN A 114 19.10 2.50 9.65
N VAL A 115 19.49 2.82 10.88
CA VAL A 115 19.31 1.93 12.05
C VAL A 115 17.82 1.76 12.35
N GLN A 116 17.05 2.84 12.36
CA GLN A 116 15.59 2.77 12.54
C GLN A 116 14.93 2.02 11.38
N LEU A 117 15.33 2.30 10.14
CA LEU A 117 14.77 1.60 8.97
C LEU A 117 15.05 0.09 9.00
N ALA A 118 16.18 -0.34 9.56
CA ALA A 118 16.47 -1.76 9.75
C ALA A 118 15.63 -2.41 10.87
N ASP A 119 15.37 -1.70 11.97
CA ASP A 119 14.64 -2.25 13.14
C ASP A 119 13.11 -2.23 12.98
N GLU A 120 12.57 -1.18 12.36
CA GLU A 120 11.13 -0.94 12.27
C GLU A 120 10.61 -0.71 10.84
N GLY A 121 11.50 -0.50 9.86
CA GLY A 121 11.12 -0.21 8.49
C GLY A 121 10.69 1.24 8.25
N PRO A 122 10.36 1.59 7.00
CA PRO A 122 9.93 2.92 6.63
C PRO A 122 8.68 3.40 7.35
N GLU A 123 8.47 4.71 7.35
CA GLU A 123 7.25 5.32 7.87
C GLU A 123 6.09 5.12 6.89
N ILE A 124 4.91 4.79 7.39
CA ILE A 124 3.72 4.51 6.59
C ILE A 124 2.50 5.33 7.00
N ILE A 125 1.59 5.49 6.05
CA ILE A 125 0.18 5.82 6.26
C ILE A 125 -0.68 4.71 5.67
N GLN A 126 -1.73 4.35 6.41
CA GLN A 126 -2.70 3.36 5.95
C GLN A 126 -4.11 3.69 6.41
N ALA A 127 -5.07 3.19 5.65
CA ALA A 127 -6.46 3.08 6.07
C ALA A 127 -6.92 1.63 5.93
N GLY A 128 -7.60 1.07 6.93
CA GLY A 128 -7.93 -0.35 6.96
C GLY A 128 -8.72 -0.73 8.20
N ALA A 129 -8.40 -1.88 8.81
CA ALA A 129 -8.96 -2.26 10.10
C ALA A 129 -8.64 -1.22 11.19
N VAL A 130 -7.44 -0.62 11.09
CA VAL A 130 -7.00 0.50 11.91
C VAL A 130 -6.42 1.54 10.96
N ASN A 131 -6.86 2.79 11.09
CA ASN A 131 -6.21 3.88 10.38
C ASN A 131 -5.08 4.44 11.25
N ARG A 132 -3.95 4.66 10.61
CA ARG A 132 -2.80 5.30 11.23
C ARG A 132 -2.20 6.27 10.23
N LEU A 133 -1.94 7.48 10.72
CA LEU A 133 -1.17 8.43 9.96
C LEU A 133 0.31 8.10 10.09
N ASP A 134 0.76 7.64 11.25
CA ASP A 134 2.14 7.60 11.70
C ASP A 134 2.56 6.26 12.29
N TRP A 135 2.72 5.28 11.41
CA TRP A 135 3.22 3.97 11.81
C TRP A 135 4.49 3.59 11.06
N ASN A 136 5.14 2.52 11.49
CA ASN A 136 6.24 1.91 10.77
C ASN A 136 5.76 0.63 10.06
N VAL A 137 6.56 0.15 9.10
CA VAL A 137 6.23 -1.06 8.34
C VAL A 137 6.16 -2.30 9.24
N ARG A 138 7.09 -2.48 10.19
CA ARG A 138 7.10 -3.64 11.09
C ARG A 138 5.77 -3.83 11.81
N ASP A 139 5.28 -2.77 12.43
CA ASP A 139 4.06 -2.79 13.22
C ASP A 139 2.81 -2.78 12.33
N GLY A 140 2.85 -2.01 11.23
CA GLY A 140 1.78 -1.94 10.23
C GLY A 140 1.43 -3.30 9.63
N PHE A 141 2.42 -4.17 9.49
CA PHE A 141 2.29 -5.50 8.91
C PHE A 141 2.31 -6.62 9.98
N ALA A 142 2.37 -6.31 11.28
CA ALA A 142 2.54 -7.30 12.35
C ALA A 142 1.42 -8.35 12.43
N ARG A 143 0.25 -8.09 11.86
CA ARG A 143 -0.89 -9.03 11.80
C ARG A 143 -0.86 -9.96 10.60
N HIS A 144 0.17 -9.88 9.76
CA HIS A 144 0.36 -10.70 8.58
C HIS A 144 1.57 -11.62 8.80
N PRO A 145 1.36 -12.89 9.21
CA PRO A 145 2.44 -13.84 9.39
C PRO A 145 3.30 -13.97 8.13
N GLY A 146 4.62 -13.91 8.29
CA GLY A 146 5.58 -13.96 7.19
C GLY A 146 5.82 -12.64 6.46
N ALA A 147 5.12 -11.56 6.81
CA ALA A 147 5.37 -10.25 6.19
C ALA A 147 6.69 -9.63 6.66
N TRP A 148 6.81 -9.28 7.94
CA TRP A 148 8.02 -8.62 8.43
C TRP A 148 9.16 -9.61 8.75
N PRO A 149 10.42 -9.31 8.40
CA PRO A 149 10.85 -8.25 7.46
C PRO A 149 10.81 -8.70 5.99
N ASN A 150 11.05 -9.98 5.74
CA ASN A 150 11.46 -10.47 4.40
C ASN A 150 10.33 -10.66 3.39
N GLY A 151 9.08 -10.69 3.83
CA GLY A 151 7.92 -10.84 2.95
C GLY A 151 7.44 -9.54 2.33
N ILE A 152 7.96 -8.39 2.77
CA ILE A 152 7.52 -7.08 2.31
C ILE A 152 8.35 -6.64 1.12
N LYS A 153 7.64 -6.24 0.07
CA LYS A 153 8.22 -5.65 -1.14
C LYS A 153 7.90 -4.18 -1.21
N TYR A 154 8.80 -3.41 -1.80
CA TYR A 154 8.63 -1.97 -1.98
C TYR A 154 8.53 -1.64 -3.46
N PHE A 155 7.63 -0.72 -3.81
CA PHE A 155 7.48 -0.24 -5.18
C PHE A 155 7.33 1.27 -5.19
N ALA A 156 7.96 1.93 -6.16
CA ALA A 156 7.88 3.36 -6.32
C ALA A 156 7.40 3.74 -7.72
N HIS A 157 6.79 4.91 -7.81
CA HIS A 157 6.35 5.53 -9.05
C HIS A 157 6.60 7.04 -8.98
N VAL A 158 7.17 7.61 -10.04
CA VAL A 158 7.35 9.06 -10.15
C VAL A 158 5.99 9.72 -10.30
N VAL A 159 5.66 10.70 -9.47
CA VAL A 159 4.39 11.43 -9.60
C VAL A 159 4.47 12.33 -10.85
N PRO A 160 3.52 12.23 -11.80
CA PRO A 160 3.49 13.10 -12.97
C PRO A 160 3.46 14.59 -12.58
N ALA A 161 4.17 15.43 -13.33
CA ALA A 161 4.03 16.86 -13.21
C ALA A 161 2.61 17.28 -13.63
N LYS A 162 2.01 18.21 -12.88
CA LYS A 162 0.70 18.79 -13.21
C LYS A 162 0.82 19.90 -14.25
#